data_AF-A0AA40WG96-F1
#
_entry.id   AF-A0AA40WG96-F1
#
_cell.length_a   1.000
_cell.length_b   1.000
_cell.length_c   1.000
_cell.angle_alpha   90.00
_cell.angle_beta   90.00
_cell.angle_gamma   90.00
#
_symmetry.space_group_name_H-M   'P 1'
#
loop_
_entity.id
_entity.type
_entity.pdbx_description
1 polymer ?
#
loop_
_entity_poly.entity_id
_entity_poly.type
_entity_poly.pdbx_seq_one_letter_code
_entity_poly.pdbx_strand_id
1 'polypeptide(L)'
;LVNFKRQIDKLNQERTDLVEILDDRISSEFQNVPKKPGARMNSETPAWLIDRMSILELKIYHMEEQTQRKDADENHIRTCKRKLDVLLEQRADLSQCLDELLEDLKNGDKFYKVYRQMKMYNDQNLNPSLYFKRS
;
A
#
# COMPACT_ATOMS: atom_id res chain seq x y z
N LEU A 1 -1.90 6.92 25.65
CA LEU A 1 -1.09 6.02 24.80
C LEU A 1 -1.89 4.83 24.27
N VAL A 2 -2.54 4.03 25.13
CA VAL A 2 -3.34 2.85 24.71
C VAL A 2 -4.47 3.19 23.73
N ASN A 3 -5.20 4.29 23.95
CA ASN A 3 -6.31 4.68 23.07
C ASN A 3 -5.83 5.08 21.66
N PHE A 4 -4.75 5.87 21.56
CA PHE A 4 -4.13 6.23 20.28
C PHE A 4 -3.67 5.01 19.49
N LYS A 5 -3.04 4.03 20.16
CA LYS A 5 -2.65 2.77 19.50
C LYS A 5 -3.85 2.04 18.90
N ARG A 6 -4.96 1.96 19.64
CA ARG A 6 -6.20 1.33 19.15
C ARG A 6 -6.79 2.06 17.94
N GLN A 7 -6.76 3.39 17.95
CA GLN A 7 -7.22 4.19 16.80
C GLN A 7 -6.35 3.97 15.57
N ILE A 8 -5.02 3.95 15.73
CA ILE A 8 -4.08 3.65 14.65
C ILE A 8 -4.34 2.25 14.08
N ASP A 9 -4.54 1.26 14.96
CA ASP A 9 -4.81 -0.12 14.52
C ASP A 9 -6.13 -0.21 13.75
N LYS A 10 -7.17 0.52 14.18
CA LYS A 10 -8.45 0.60 13.48
C LYS A 10 -8.28 1.24 12.09
N LEU A 11 -7.61 2.38 11.99
CA LEU A 11 -7.39 3.06 10.72
C LEU A 11 -6.54 2.22 9.75
N ASN A 12 -5.54 1.50 10.26
CA ASN A 12 -4.76 0.55 9.44
C ASN A 12 -5.61 -0.62 8.94
N GLN A 13 -6.58 -1.08 9.74
CA GLN A 13 -7.54 -2.09 9.31
C GLN A 13 -8.45 -1.53 8.21
N GLU A 14 -9.07 -0.38 8.43
CA GLU A 14 -9.94 0.26 7.44
C GLU A 14 -9.22 0.51 6.11
N ARG A 15 -7.96 0.96 6.15
CA ARG A 15 -7.12 1.08 4.95
C ARG A 15 -6.98 -0.25 4.23
N THR A 16 -6.66 -1.33 4.95
CA THR A 16 -6.51 -2.66 4.35
C THR A 16 -7.82 -3.12 3.72
N ASP A 17 -8.94 -2.97 4.43
CA ASP A 17 -10.26 -3.39 3.95
C ASP A 17 -10.63 -2.66 2.64
N LEU A 18 -10.29 -1.36 2.52
CA LEU A 18 -10.46 -0.60 1.29
C LEU A 18 -9.59 -1.10 0.15
N VAL A 19 -8.34 -1.48 0.42
CA VAL A 19 -7.45 -2.09 -0.59
C VAL A 19 -8.01 -3.42 -1.07
N GLU A 20 -8.55 -4.23 -0.15
CA GLU A 20 -9.19 -5.51 -0.48
C GLU A 20 -10.45 -5.32 -1.36
N ILE A 21 -11.27 -4.31 -1.08
CA ILE A 21 -12.43 -3.95 -1.94
C ILE A 21 -11.97 -3.49 -3.33
N LEU A 22 -10.90 -2.70 -3.39
CA LEU A 22 -10.33 -2.24 -4.66
C LEU A 22 -9.77 -3.41 -5.47
N ASP A 23 -9.12 -4.37 -4.81
CA ASP A 23 -8.64 -5.61 -5.43
C ASP A 23 -9.77 -6.39 -6.11
N ASP A 24 -10.93 -6.50 -5.47
CA ASP A 24 -12.09 -7.18 -6.07
C ASP A 24 -12.57 -6.48 -7.32
N ARG A 25 -12.68 -5.15 -7.25
CA ARG A 25 -13.13 -4.33 -8.36
C ARG A 25 -12.17 -4.46 -9.54
N ILE A 26 -10.88 -4.30 -9.31
CA ILE A 26 -9.86 -4.41 -10.36
C ILE A 26 -9.82 -5.84 -10.92
N SER A 27 -9.88 -6.86 -10.07
CA SER A 27 -9.86 -8.27 -10.51
C SER A 27 -11.05 -8.61 -11.41
N SER A 28 -12.22 -8.00 -11.16
CA SER A 28 -13.40 -8.20 -11.98
C SER A 28 -13.23 -7.72 -13.44
N GLU A 29 -12.37 -6.72 -13.68
CA GLU A 29 -12.07 -6.19 -15.01
C GLU A 29 -11.18 -7.17 -15.82
N PHE A 30 -10.29 -7.89 -15.14
CA PHE A 30 -9.32 -8.79 -15.79
C PHE A 30 -9.72 -10.28 -15.75
N GLN A 31 -10.85 -10.63 -15.12
CA GLN A 31 -11.25 -12.03 -14.91
C GLN A 31 -11.40 -12.86 -16.20
N ASN A 32 -11.73 -12.20 -17.31
CA ASN A 32 -11.96 -12.85 -18.61
C ASN A 32 -10.72 -12.83 -19.52
N VAL A 33 -9.59 -12.25 -19.08
CA VAL A 33 -8.37 -12.22 -19.89
C VAL A 33 -7.71 -13.61 -19.85
N PRO A 34 -7.55 -14.29 -21.00
CA PRO A 34 -6.90 -15.58 -21.03
C PRO A 34 -5.40 -15.42 -20.76
N LYS A 35 -4.86 -16.30 -19.92
CA LYS A 35 -3.42 -16.33 -19.63
C LYS A 35 -2.67 -16.88 -20.83
N LYS A 36 -1.67 -16.13 -21.31
CA LYS A 36 -0.78 -16.61 -22.37
C LYS A 36 0.11 -17.75 -21.88
N PRO A 37 0.57 -18.64 -22.78
CA PRO A 37 1.65 -19.56 -22.47
C PRO A 37 2.88 -18.79 -21.96
N GLY A 38 3.35 -19.12 -20.76
CA GLY A 38 4.48 -18.42 -20.13
C GLY A 38 4.10 -17.20 -19.28
N ALA A 39 2.80 -16.92 -19.09
CA ALA A 39 2.36 -15.84 -18.21
C ALA A 39 2.95 -15.98 -16.80
N ARG A 40 3.49 -14.89 -16.25
CA ARG A 40 4.18 -14.89 -14.96
C ARG A 40 3.26 -14.39 -13.84
N MET A 41 3.40 -14.98 -12.66
CA MET A 41 2.68 -14.49 -11.48
C MET A 41 3.36 -13.23 -10.95
N ASN A 42 2.60 -12.16 -10.72
CA ASN A 42 3.04 -11.00 -9.97
C ASN A 42 2.67 -11.17 -8.49
N SER A 43 3.57 -10.79 -7.59
CA SER A 43 3.34 -10.88 -6.14
C SER A 43 2.44 -9.77 -5.62
N GLU A 44 2.57 -8.56 -6.15
CA GLU A 44 1.72 -7.42 -5.79
C GLU A 44 0.52 -7.32 -6.73
N THR A 45 -0.61 -6.89 -6.19
CA THR A 45 -1.78 -6.54 -7.00
C THR A 45 -1.76 -5.04 -7.32
N PRO A 46 -2.51 -4.58 -8.35
CA PRO A 46 -2.64 -3.16 -8.62
C PRO A 46 -3.18 -2.36 -7.42
N ALA A 47 -4.10 -2.92 -6.63
CA ALA A 47 -4.65 -2.22 -5.47
C ALA A 47 -3.60 -1.99 -4.37
N TRP A 48 -2.75 -2.98 -4.10
CA TRP A 48 -1.63 -2.82 -3.15
C TRP A 48 -0.58 -1.82 -3.64
N LEU A 49 -0.35 -1.75 -4.95
CA LEU A 49 0.54 -0.75 -5.53
C LEU A 49 -0.04 0.67 -5.35
N ILE A 50 -1.35 0.84 -5.56
CA ILE A 50 -2.08 2.09 -5.30
C ILE A 50 -2.03 2.48 -3.81
N ASP A 51 -2.16 1.53 -2.88
CA ASP A 51 -1.99 1.79 -1.43
C ASP A 51 -0.61 2.37 -1.13
N ARG A 52 0.45 1.74 -1.66
CA ARG A 52 1.83 2.21 -1.51
C ARG A 52 2.01 3.63 -2.08
N MET A 53 1.43 3.91 -3.25
CA MET A 53 1.43 5.25 -3.83
C MET A 53 0.73 6.26 -2.93
N SER A 54 -0.42 5.92 -2.35
CA SER A 54 -1.15 6.84 -1.45
C SER A 54 -0.32 7.21 -0.21
N ILE A 55 0.40 6.25 0.37
CA ILE A 55 1.32 6.50 1.49
C ILE A 55 2.50 7.36 1.05
N LEU A 56 2.99 7.15 -0.17
CA LEU A 56 4.09 7.93 -0.73
C LEU A 56 3.68 9.39 -0.95
N GLU A 57 2.48 9.67 -1.46
CA GLU A 57 1.97 11.05 -1.61
C GLU A 57 1.91 11.79 -0.28
N LEU A 58 1.47 11.13 0.80
CA LEU A 58 1.48 11.73 2.14
C LEU A 58 2.90 12.07 2.61
N LYS A 59 3.89 11.22 2.30
CA LYS A 59 5.30 11.51 2.60
C LYS A 59 5.82 12.68 1.78
N ILE A 60 5.48 12.75 0.50
CA ILE A 60 5.87 13.85 -0.40
C ILE A 60 5.30 15.15 0.15
N TYR A 61 4.00 15.21 0.41
CA TYR A 61 3.31 16.39 0.94
C TYR A 61 4.01 16.94 2.20
N HIS A 62 4.25 16.10 3.21
CA HIS A 62 4.91 16.56 4.44
C HIS A 62 6.40 16.87 4.25
N MET A 63 7.09 16.19 3.31
CA MET A 63 8.47 16.53 3.00
C MET A 63 8.56 17.89 2.30
N GLU A 64 7.64 18.20 1.39
CA GLU A 64 7.52 19.51 0.77
C GLU A 64 7.32 20.62 1.81
N GLU A 65 6.43 20.41 2.79
CA GLU A 65 6.26 21.34 3.92
C GLU A 65 7.59 21.59 4.66
N GLN A 66 8.40 20.56 4.91
CA GLN A 66 9.71 20.73 5.55
C GLN A 66 10.69 21.53 4.69
N THR A 67 10.64 21.41 3.36
CA THR A 67 11.52 22.19 2.47
C THR A 67 11.17 23.68 2.41
N GLN A 68 9.96 24.05 2.83
CA GLN A 68 9.43 25.42 2.78
C GLN A 68 9.50 26.15 4.13
N ARG A 69 10.01 25.48 5.18
CA ARG A 69 10.17 26.05 6.50
C ARG A 69 11.11 27.25 6.49
N LYS A 70 10.68 28.33 7.15
CA LYS A 70 11.45 29.58 7.30
C LYS A 70 12.25 29.62 8.61
N ASP A 71 11.95 28.70 9.52
CA ASP A 71 12.51 28.60 10.87
C ASP A 71 13.61 27.53 10.99
N ALA A 72 13.99 26.90 9.87
CA ALA A 72 14.99 25.84 9.81
C ALA A 72 16.30 26.33 9.15
N ASP A 73 17.42 25.72 9.52
CA ASP A 73 18.72 26.04 8.93
C ASP A 73 18.85 25.53 7.47
N GLU A 74 19.78 26.11 6.72
CA GLU A 74 20.00 25.76 5.31
C GLU A 74 20.43 24.30 5.10
N ASN A 75 21.12 23.68 6.06
CA ASN A 75 21.53 22.27 5.96
C ASN A 75 20.33 21.33 6.12
N HIS A 76 19.40 21.67 7.01
CA HIS A 76 18.13 20.98 7.15
C HIS A 76 17.33 21.06 5.85
N ILE A 77 17.13 22.27 5.30
CA ILE A 77 16.40 22.46 4.04
C ILE A 77 17.05 21.68 2.90
N ARG A 78 18.38 21.75 2.73
CA ARG A 78 19.11 20.96 1.71
C ARG A 78 18.91 19.45 1.90
N THR A 79 18.89 18.98 3.15
CA THR A 79 18.68 17.56 3.45
C THR A 79 17.25 17.12 3.14
N CYS A 80 16.25 17.94 3.48
CA CYS A 80 14.85 17.66 3.14
C CYS A 80 14.62 17.67 1.63
N LYS A 81 15.25 18.60 0.88
CA LYS A 81 15.19 18.61 -0.59
C LYS A 81 15.73 17.32 -1.21
N ARG A 82 16.91 16.85 -0.79
CA ARG A 82 17.44 15.56 -1.27
C ARG A 82 16.52 14.38 -0.96
N LYS A 83 15.86 14.38 0.21
CA LYS A 83 14.87 13.35 0.55
C LYS A 83 13.62 13.46 -0.33
N LEU A 84 13.16 14.67 -0.60
CA LEU A 84 12.03 14.94 -1.49
C LEU A 84 12.33 14.41 -2.90
N ASP A 85 13.52 14.67 -3.44
CA ASP A 85 13.91 14.19 -4.76
C ASP A 85 13.80 12.66 -4.86
N VAL A 86 14.27 11.93 -3.84
CA VAL A 86 14.13 10.46 -3.77
C VAL A 86 12.66 10.03 -3.69
N LEU A 87 11.81 10.74 -2.96
CA LEU A 87 10.38 10.41 -2.89
C LEU A 87 9.67 10.65 -4.24
N LEU A 88 10.06 11.70 -4.97
CA LEU A 88 9.53 12.01 -6.29
C LEU A 88 9.97 10.98 -7.34
N GLU A 89 11.22 10.51 -7.27
CA GLU A 89 11.72 9.40 -8.09
C GLU A 89 10.92 8.11 -7.81
N GLN A 90 10.74 7.74 -6.53
CA GLN A 90 9.91 6.60 -6.15
C GLN A 90 8.48 6.72 -6.68
N ARG A 91 7.91 7.92 -6.75
CA ARG A 91 6.57 8.13 -7.29
C ARG A 91 6.52 7.84 -8.78
N ALA A 92 7.51 8.31 -9.54
CA ALA A 92 7.62 8.04 -10.96
C ALA A 92 7.77 6.53 -11.22
N ASP A 93 8.66 5.86 -10.48
CA ASP A 93 8.89 4.43 -10.60
C ASP A 93 7.63 3.61 -10.31
N LEU A 94 6.91 3.93 -9.22
CA LEU A 94 5.67 3.23 -8.87
C LEU A 94 4.56 3.46 -9.89
N SER A 95 4.44 4.67 -10.44
CA SER A 95 3.49 4.96 -11.52
C SER A 95 3.79 4.12 -12.76
N GLN A 96 5.05 4.07 -13.18
CA GLN A 96 5.47 3.26 -14.32
C GLN A 96 5.21 1.76 -14.06
N CYS A 97 5.55 1.26 -12.87
CA CYS A 97 5.29 -0.13 -12.49
C CYS A 97 3.80 -0.47 -12.52
N LEU A 98 2.93 0.48 -12.15
CA LEU A 98 1.48 0.29 -12.19
C LEU A 98 0.97 0.22 -13.63
N ASP A 99 1.40 1.15 -14.48
CA ASP A 99 1.03 1.16 -15.89
C ASP A 99 1.47 -0.13 -16.60
N GLU A 100 2.72 -0.56 -16.39
CA GLU A 100 3.25 -1.81 -16.93
C GLU A 100 2.49 -3.03 -16.41
N LEU A 101 2.17 -3.07 -15.11
CA LEU A 101 1.40 -4.18 -14.54
C LEU A 101 -0.01 -4.25 -15.14
N LEU A 102 -0.69 -3.12 -15.29
CA LEU A 102 -2.04 -3.08 -15.86
C LEU A 102 -2.05 -3.52 -17.33
N GLU A 103 -1.05 -3.09 -18.11
CA GLU A 103 -0.91 -3.50 -19.51
C GLU A 103 -0.58 -5.00 -19.63
N ASP A 104 0.34 -5.52 -18.81
CA ASP A 104 0.67 -6.95 -18.77
C ASP A 104 -0.55 -7.81 -18.37
N LEU A 105 -1.38 -7.33 -17.44
CA LEU A 105 -2.60 -8.00 -17.02
C LEU A 105 -3.65 -8.03 -18.13
N LYS A 106 -3.83 -6.89 -18.81
CA LYS A 106 -4.75 -6.75 -19.94
C LYS A 106 -4.36 -7.66 -21.11
N ASN A 107 -3.06 -7.83 -21.35
CA ASN A 107 -2.53 -8.66 -22.42
C ASN A 107 -2.38 -10.14 -22.01
N GLY A 108 -2.64 -10.49 -20.75
CA GLY A 108 -2.51 -11.86 -20.25
C GLY A 108 -1.06 -12.35 -20.12
N ASP A 109 -0.09 -11.43 -20.11
CA ASP A 109 1.34 -11.69 -19.92
C ASP A 109 1.70 -11.87 -18.42
N LYS A 110 0.92 -11.24 -17.53
CA LYS A 110 0.97 -11.47 -16.09
C LYS A 110 -0.40 -11.82 -15.53
N PHE A 111 -0.40 -12.43 -14.35
CA PHE A 111 -1.57 -12.59 -13.50
C PHE A 111 -1.17 -12.44 -12.03
N TYR A 112 -2.12 -12.21 -11.15
CA TYR A 112 -1.90 -12.20 -9.71
C TYR A 112 -2.92 -13.07 -8.99
N LYS A 113 -2.73 -13.25 -7.68
CA LYS A 113 -3.70 -13.88 -6.77
C LYS A 113 -4.05 -12.87 -5.69
N VAL A 114 -5.33 -12.78 -5.37
CA VAL A 114 -5.80 -11.96 -4.26
C VAL A 114 -5.68 -12.79 -2.98
N TYR A 115 -4.94 -12.26 -2.01
CA TYR A 115 -4.80 -12.83 -0.67
C TYR A 115 -5.45 -11.87 0.33
N ARG A 116 -6.28 -12.40 1.22
CA ARG A 116 -6.93 -11.63 2.29
C ARG A 116 -6.15 -11.70 3.58
N GLN A 117 -6.29 -10.67 4.40
CA GLN A 117 -5.64 -10.68 5.71
C GLN A 117 -6.15 -11.81 6.60
N MET A 118 -5.23 -12.66 7.03
CA MET A 118 -5.46 -13.71 8.03
C MET A 118 -5.08 -13.18 9.42
N LYS A 119 -5.88 -12.26 9.99
CA LYS A 119 -5.59 -11.68 11.32
C LYS A 119 -6.24 -12.49 12.44
N MET A 120 -5.44 -13.29 13.16
CA MET A 120 -5.88 -14.05 14.33
C MET A 120 -6.24 -13.17 15.55
N TYR A 121 -5.55 -12.04 15.77
CA TYR A 121 -5.72 -11.23 16.99
C TYR A 121 -7.00 -10.38 17.02
N ASN A 122 -7.57 -10.10 15.85
CA ASN A 122 -8.83 -9.35 15.73
C ASN A 122 -10.05 -10.28 15.69
N ASP A 123 -9.83 -11.58 15.45
CA ASP A 123 -10.86 -12.60 15.54
C ASP A 123 -11.02 -13.02 17.01
N GLN A 124 -12.21 -12.83 17.56
CA GLN A 124 -12.55 -13.24 18.93
C GLN A 124 -12.32 -14.74 19.16
N ASN A 125 -12.37 -15.54 18.09
CA ASN A 125 -12.18 -16.99 18.12
C ASN A 125 -10.73 -17.46 17.88
N LEU A 126 -9.78 -16.55 17.67
CA LEU A 126 -8.38 -16.90 17.43
C LEU A 126 -7.40 -16.09 18.29
N ASN A 127 -7.89 -15.14 19.09
CA ASN A 127 -7.06 -14.30 19.95
C ASN A 127 -6.66 -15.03 21.26
N PRO A 128 -5.38 -15.43 21.44
CA PRO A 128 -4.94 -16.18 22.63
C PRO A 128 -5.18 -15.42 23.94
N SER A 129 -5.10 -14.08 23.91
CA SER A 129 -5.30 -13.24 25.10
C SER A 129 -6.73 -13.26 25.65
N LEU A 130 -7.71 -13.72 24.86
CA LEU A 130 -9.10 -13.94 25.30
C LEU A 130 -9.29 -15.34 25.91
N TYR A 131 -8.51 -16.34 25.47
CA TYR A 131 -8.57 -17.71 25.99
C TYR A 131 -7.85 -17.91 27.32
N PHE A 132 -6.74 -17.20 27.54
CA PHE A 132 -5.94 -17.33 28.76
C PHE A 132 -6.52 -16.60 30.00
N LYS A 133 -7.73 -16.05 29.93
CA LYS A 133 -8.46 -15.45 31.07
C LYS A 133 -9.43 -16.40 31.78
N ARG A 134 -9.29 -17.72 31.60
CA ARG A 134 -10.00 -18.72 32.41
C ARG A 134 -9.01 -19.53 33.23
N SER A 135 -8.61 -19.01 34.38
CA SER A 135 -8.09 -19.76 35.54
C SER A 135 -8.34 -18.94 36.79
#